data_AF-A0A1T3WM68-F1
#
_entry.id   AF-A0A1T3WM68-F1
#
_cell.length_a   1.000
_cell.length_b   1.000
_cell.length_c   1.000
_cell.angle_alpha   90.00
_cell.angle_beta   90.00
_cell.angle_gamma   90.00
#
_symmetry.space_group_name_H-M   'P 1'
#
loop_
_entity.id
_entity.type
_entity.pdbx_description
1 polymer ?
#
loop_
_entity_poly.entity_id
_entity_poly.type
_entity_poly.pdbx_seq_one_letter_code
_entity_poly.pdbx_strand_id
1 'polypeptide(L)'
;LAADRLAVAGSSAGGALAARLAQCAADGAAPQIRFQLLHQPVLDDGLTPSKQEFHDTPGFDGPAAELMWRHYLAGAEPAAGAVPARAADLSGLAPAFISCSELDPLRDEAVDYALRLMWAGVPTDLHVFAGTCHGFDSLVPDWEISTQLFELQGTAVRRALALS
;
A
#
# COMPACT_ATOMS: atom_id res chain seq x y z
N LEU A 1 -20.14 -11.55 -13.24
CA LEU A 1 -19.16 -10.45 -13.32
C LEU A 1 -18.18 -10.82 -14.42
N ALA A 2 -17.89 -9.92 -15.36
CA ALA A 2 -16.84 -10.19 -16.34
C ALA A 2 -15.51 -10.32 -15.57
N ALA A 3 -14.84 -11.47 -15.69
CA ALA A 3 -13.67 -11.82 -14.89
C ALA A 3 -12.41 -10.97 -15.23
N ASP A 4 -12.56 -9.97 -16.10
CA ASP A 4 -11.53 -9.10 -16.67
C ASP A 4 -11.46 -7.71 -16.00
N ARG A 5 -12.36 -7.39 -15.07
CA ARG A 5 -12.47 -6.08 -14.41
C ARG A 5 -12.34 -6.18 -12.89
N LEU A 6 -11.33 -6.91 -12.42
CA LEU A 6 -11.03 -7.04 -11.00
C LEU A 6 -9.95 -6.05 -10.58
N ALA A 7 -10.27 -5.21 -9.59
CA ALA A 7 -9.29 -4.41 -8.85
C ALA A 7 -9.22 -4.92 -7.41
N VAL A 8 -8.06 -4.77 -6.79
CA VAL A 8 -7.88 -4.99 -5.35
C VAL A 8 -7.51 -3.67 -4.68
N ALA A 9 -8.01 -3.47 -3.48
CA ALA A 9 -7.75 -2.26 -2.72
C ALA A 9 -7.58 -2.59 -1.24
N GLY A 10 -6.73 -1.84 -0.56
CA GLY A 10 -6.54 -2.00 0.88
C GLY A 10 -5.84 -0.79 1.50
N SER A 11 -6.17 -0.54 2.77
CA SER A 11 -5.51 0.46 3.61
C SER A 11 -4.68 -0.22 4.70
N SER A 12 -3.52 0.34 5.06
CA SER A 12 -2.67 -0.14 6.15
C SER A 12 -2.32 -1.64 5.98
N ALA A 13 -2.60 -2.49 6.97
CA ALA A 13 -2.44 -3.94 6.87
C ALA A 13 -3.23 -4.56 5.70
N GLY A 14 -4.38 -4.00 5.35
CA GLY A 14 -5.14 -4.41 4.16
C GLY A 14 -4.40 -4.08 2.85
N GLY A 15 -3.58 -3.03 2.84
CA GLY A 15 -2.67 -2.71 1.74
C GLY A 15 -1.64 -3.82 1.51
N ALA A 16 -1.11 -4.42 2.60
CA ALA A 16 -0.23 -5.59 2.53
C ALA A 16 -0.90 -6.76 1.81
N LEU A 17 -2.15 -7.05 2.20
CA LEU A 17 -2.94 -8.15 1.63
C LEU A 17 -3.28 -7.89 0.16
N ALA A 18 -3.63 -6.65 -0.20
CA ALA A 18 -3.91 -6.26 -1.58
C ALA A 18 -2.66 -6.39 -2.46
N ALA A 19 -1.50 -5.90 -1.99
CA ALA A 19 -0.23 -6.05 -2.68
C ALA A 19 0.14 -7.53 -2.87
N ARG A 20 -0.02 -8.35 -1.82
CA ARG A 20 0.26 -9.79 -1.92
C ARG A 20 -0.69 -10.48 -2.91
N LEU A 21 -1.97 -10.13 -2.91
CA LEU A 21 -2.92 -10.71 -3.85
C LEU A 21 -2.58 -10.32 -5.30
N ALA A 22 -2.11 -9.10 -5.54
CA ALA A 22 -1.60 -8.67 -6.84
C ALA A 22 -0.36 -9.47 -7.28
N GLN A 23 0.57 -9.75 -6.35
CA GLN A 23 1.71 -10.64 -6.61
C GLN A 23 1.26 -12.07 -6.96
N CYS A 24 0.35 -12.65 -6.17
CA CYS A 24 -0.22 -13.97 -6.49
C CYS A 24 -0.91 -14.01 -7.86
N ALA A 25 -1.56 -12.93 -8.28
CA ALA A 25 -2.21 -12.85 -9.59
C ALA A 25 -1.19 -12.84 -10.74
N ALA A 26 -0.09 -12.11 -10.61
CA ALA A 26 0.99 -12.11 -11.59
C ALA A 26 1.68 -13.48 -11.70
N ASP A 27 1.80 -14.20 -10.58
CA ASP A 27 2.31 -15.57 -10.51
C ASP A 27 1.31 -16.63 -11.05
N GLY A 28 0.08 -16.23 -11.40
CA GLY A 28 -0.99 -17.13 -11.85
C GLY A 28 -1.65 -17.96 -10.74
N ALA A 29 -1.34 -17.67 -9.47
CA ALA A 29 -1.93 -18.32 -8.30
C ALA A 29 -3.27 -17.71 -7.86
N ALA A 30 -3.69 -16.58 -8.46
CA ALA A 30 -4.96 -15.92 -8.23
C ALA A 30 -5.54 -15.37 -9.56
N PRO A 31 -6.83 -15.00 -9.62
CA PRO A 31 -7.41 -14.34 -10.79
C PRO A 31 -6.64 -13.08 -11.18
N GLN A 32 -6.57 -12.79 -12.48
CA GLN A 32 -5.88 -11.62 -13.00
C GLN A 32 -6.44 -10.33 -12.40
N ILE A 33 -5.55 -9.49 -11.88
CA ILE A 33 -5.86 -8.19 -11.29
C ILE A 33 -5.47 -7.11 -12.28
N ARG A 34 -6.40 -6.20 -12.53
CA ARG A 34 -6.20 -5.09 -13.48
C ARG A 34 -5.70 -3.82 -12.80
N PHE A 35 -5.86 -3.72 -11.48
CA PHE A 35 -5.46 -2.55 -10.71
C PHE A 35 -5.29 -2.88 -9.23
N GLN A 36 -4.31 -2.26 -8.58
CA GLN A 36 -4.12 -2.31 -7.13
C GLN A 36 -4.11 -0.90 -6.51
N LEU A 37 -4.90 -0.69 -5.47
CA LEU A 37 -4.95 0.56 -4.71
C LEU A 37 -4.45 0.30 -3.30
N LEU A 38 -3.32 0.91 -2.93
CA LEU A 38 -2.64 0.70 -1.67
C LEU A 38 -2.58 2.04 -0.91
N HIS A 39 -3.43 2.20 0.11
CA HIS A 39 -3.45 3.41 0.94
C HIS A 39 -2.70 3.18 2.25
N GLN A 40 -1.73 4.03 2.56
CA GLN A 40 -0.82 3.95 3.71
C GLN A 40 -0.36 2.50 3.98
N PRO A 41 0.11 1.75 2.96
CA PRO A 41 0.19 0.30 3.05
C PRO A 41 1.32 -0.15 3.98
N VAL A 42 1.04 -1.21 4.74
CA VAL A 42 2.04 -1.98 5.47
C VAL A 42 2.76 -2.91 4.49
N LEU A 43 4.06 -2.74 4.28
CA LEU A 43 4.79 -3.43 3.20
C LEU A 43 6.10 -4.07 3.64
N ASP A 44 6.80 -3.48 4.62
CA ASP A 44 8.14 -3.91 5.01
C ASP A 44 8.20 -4.22 6.51
N ASP A 45 8.75 -5.38 6.87
CA ASP A 45 8.95 -5.79 8.25
C ASP A 45 10.28 -5.29 8.85
N GLY A 46 11.14 -4.69 8.02
CA GLY A 46 12.38 -4.04 8.43
C GLY A 46 12.19 -2.65 9.04
N LEU A 47 13.28 -2.13 9.61
CA LEU A 47 13.33 -0.78 10.16
C LEU A 47 13.63 0.23 9.04
N THR A 48 12.76 1.23 8.87
CA THR A 48 12.93 2.32 7.90
C THR A 48 13.24 3.64 8.62
N PRO A 49 13.80 4.66 7.94
CA PRO A 49 14.00 5.97 8.54
C PRO A 49 12.70 6.58 9.10
N SER A 50 11.59 6.50 8.36
CA SER A 50 10.26 6.95 8.82
C SER A 50 9.76 6.22 10.08
N LYS A 51 10.00 4.92 10.24
CA LYS A 51 9.67 4.21 11.50
C LYS A 51 10.46 4.75 12.69
N GLN A 52 11.71 5.18 12.48
CA GLN A 52 12.52 5.80 13.53
C GLN A 52 12.14 7.27 13.77
N GLU A 53 11.84 8.00 12.70
CA GLU A 53 11.49 9.43 12.72
C GLU A 53 10.14 9.64 13.43
N PHE A 54 9.13 8.84 13.08
CA PHE A 54 7.76 8.97 13.60
C PHE A 54 7.52 8.00 14.76
N HIS A 55 8.29 8.19 15.83
CA HIS A 55 8.27 7.33 17.01
C HIS A 55 7.08 7.62 17.96
N ASP A 56 6.49 8.81 17.90
CA ASP A 56 5.44 9.27 18.84
C ASP A 56 4.26 9.98 18.14
N THR A 57 3.99 9.61 16.88
CA THR A 57 2.86 10.15 16.12
C THR A 57 1.50 9.69 16.68
N PRO A 58 0.46 10.55 16.63
CA PRO A 58 -0.86 10.17 17.13
C PRO A 58 -1.46 8.98 16.38
N GLY A 59 -2.05 8.04 17.12
CA GLY A 59 -2.82 6.91 16.58
C GLY A 59 -1.95 5.72 16.16
N PHE A 60 -0.93 5.96 15.34
CA PHE A 60 0.01 4.93 14.89
C PHE A 60 1.42 5.50 14.78
N ASP A 61 2.40 4.77 15.31
CA ASP A 61 3.79 5.19 15.44
C ASP A 61 4.77 4.04 15.11
N GLY A 62 6.06 4.35 15.06
CA GLY A 62 7.13 3.38 14.82
C GLY A 62 7.07 2.15 15.75
N PRO A 63 7.00 2.33 17.08
CA PRO A 63 6.83 1.22 18.02
C PRO A 63 5.60 0.34 17.75
N ALA A 64 4.47 0.94 17.36
CA ALA A 64 3.26 0.21 16.98
C ALA A 64 3.47 -0.60 15.69
N ALA A 65 4.16 -0.04 14.69
CA ALA A 65 4.51 -0.76 13.46
C ALA A 65 5.42 -1.98 13.73
N GLU A 66 6.42 -1.82 14.60
CA GLU A 66 7.27 -2.94 15.04
C GLU A 66 6.48 -4.01 15.81
N LEU A 67 5.58 -3.58 16.71
CA LEU A 67 4.74 -4.51 17.47
C LEU A 67 3.77 -5.27 16.56
N MET A 68 3.18 -4.59 15.57
CA MET A 68 2.30 -5.19 14.56
C MET A 68 3.03 -6.32 13.80
N TRP A 69 4.24 -6.06 13.28
CA TRP A 69 5.01 -7.09 12.58
C TRP A 69 5.40 -8.26 13.50
N ARG A 70 5.78 -7.98 14.76
CA ARG A 70 6.05 -9.05 15.73
C ARG A 70 4.83 -9.94 15.98
N HIS A 71 3.64 -9.36 16.05
CA HIS A 71 2.40 -10.14 16.19
C HIS A 71 2.05 -10.92 14.93
N TYR A 72 2.16 -10.30 13.75
CA TYR A 72 1.85 -10.96 12.49
C TYR A 72 2.79 -12.13 12.19
N LEU A 73 4.08 -11.97 12.47
CA LEU A 73 5.10 -13.00 12.22
C LEU A 73 5.22 -14.01 13.37
N ALA A 74 4.65 -13.70 14.54
CA ALA A 74 4.74 -14.52 15.76
C ALA A 74 6.18 -14.95 16.12
N GLY A 75 7.17 -14.10 15.82
CA GLY A 75 8.59 -14.38 16.07
C GLY A 75 9.24 -15.40 15.12
N ALA A 76 8.55 -15.78 14.04
CA ALA A 76 9.09 -16.66 13.00
C ALA A 76 9.70 -15.85 11.85
N GLU A 77 10.58 -16.50 11.09
CA GLU A 77 10.98 -15.99 9.77
C GLU A 77 9.74 -15.83 8.88
N PRO A 78 9.58 -14.71 8.18
CA PRO A 78 8.43 -14.51 7.32
C PRO A 78 8.33 -15.60 6.26
N ALA A 79 7.15 -16.23 6.17
CA ALA A 79 6.85 -17.12 5.06
C ALA A 79 6.98 -16.38 3.72
N ALA A 80 7.28 -17.11 2.64
CA ALA A 80 7.39 -16.52 1.32
C ALA A 80 6.10 -15.74 0.96
N GLY A 81 6.26 -14.46 0.61
CA GLY A 81 5.16 -13.56 0.29
C GLY A 81 4.39 -13.00 1.49
N ALA A 82 4.78 -13.29 2.73
CA ALA A 82 4.16 -12.67 3.91
C ALA A 82 4.47 -11.17 4.02
N VAL A 83 5.61 -10.73 3.49
CA VAL A 83 6.08 -9.34 3.48
C VAL A 83 6.20 -8.88 2.02
N PRO A 84 5.29 -8.03 1.52
CA PRO A 84 5.27 -7.63 0.11
C PRO A 84 6.57 -6.98 -0.38
N ALA A 85 7.23 -6.15 0.44
CA ALA A 85 8.47 -5.47 0.07
C ALA A 85 9.64 -6.43 -0.16
N ARG A 86 9.58 -7.68 0.32
CA ARG A 86 10.64 -8.68 0.09
C ARG A 86 10.59 -9.35 -1.29
N ALA A 87 9.58 -9.06 -2.12
CA ALA A 87 9.52 -9.57 -3.49
C ALA A 87 10.67 -9.02 -4.33
N ALA A 88 11.51 -9.91 -4.89
CA ALA A 88 12.69 -9.52 -5.65
C ALA A 88 12.37 -8.96 -7.04
N ASP A 89 11.29 -9.44 -7.65
CA ASP A 89 10.78 -8.99 -8.94
C ASP A 89 9.35 -8.48 -8.79
N LEU A 90 9.10 -7.29 -9.31
CA LEU A 90 7.78 -6.64 -9.32
C LEU A 90 7.27 -6.43 -10.75
N SER A 91 7.96 -6.97 -11.75
CA SER A 91 7.55 -6.89 -13.16
C SER A 91 6.25 -7.66 -13.38
N GLY A 92 5.43 -7.17 -14.31
CA GLY A 92 4.14 -7.80 -14.65
C GLY A 92 3.03 -7.62 -13.61
N LEU A 93 3.28 -6.94 -12.48
CA LEU A 93 2.21 -6.58 -11.54
C LEU A 93 1.22 -5.60 -12.16
N ALA A 94 -0.02 -5.64 -11.64
CA ALA A 94 -1.07 -4.72 -12.05
C ALA A 94 -0.68 -3.26 -11.78
N PRO A 95 -1.10 -2.30 -12.63
CA PRO A 95 -0.95 -0.87 -12.36
C PRO A 95 -1.41 -0.50 -10.95
N ALA A 96 -0.70 0.44 -10.33
CA ALA A 96 -0.87 0.75 -8.90
C ALA A 96 -1.23 2.21 -8.65
N PHE A 97 -2.05 2.44 -7.62
CA PHE A 97 -2.14 3.74 -6.94
C PHE A 97 -1.67 3.53 -5.51
N ILE A 98 -0.65 4.27 -5.11
CA ILE A 98 -0.08 4.22 -3.77
C ILE A 98 -0.21 5.61 -3.14
N SER A 99 -0.70 5.66 -1.91
CA SER A 99 -0.72 6.90 -1.14
C SER A 99 -0.19 6.67 0.25
N CYS A 100 0.48 7.66 0.82
CA CYS A 100 0.90 7.65 2.22
C CYS A 100 0.87 9.07 2.80
N SER A 101 1.02 9.14 4.12
CA SER A 101 1.04 10.40 4.86
C SER A 101 2.48 10.84 5.12
N GLU A 102 2.70 12.16 5.27
CA GLU A 102 4.02 12.69 5.62
C GLU A 102 4.48 12.22 7.01
N LEU A 103 3.58 12.26 7.99
CA LEU A 103 3.83 11.91 9.40
C LEU A 103 3.37 10.47 9.67
N ASP A 104 3.96 9.51 8.97
CA ASP A 104 3.56 8.11 9.02
C ASP A 104 4.80 7.21 9.08
N PRO A 105 4.92 6.31 10.08
CA PRO A 105 6.00 5.33 10.12
C PRO A 105 6.05 4.43 8.87
N LEU A 106 4.96 4.30 8.11
CA LEU A 106 4.90 3.52 6.87
C LEU A 106 5.23 4.34 5.61
N ARG A 107 5.59 5.62 5.75
CA ARG A 107 5.85 6.53 4.62
C ARG A 107 6.90 5.97 3.67
N ASP A 108 8.07 5.62 4.19
CA ASP A 108 9.21 5.28 3.33
C ASP A 108 9.04 3.92 2.65
N GLU A 109 8.37 2.95 3.28
CA GLU A 109 8.10 1.65 2.65
C GLU A 109 7.07 1.78 1.52
N ALA A 110 6.08 2.67 1.65
CA ALA A 110 5.16 3.00 0.56
C ALA A 110 5.88 3.67 -0.61
N VAL A 111 6.79 4.62 -0.32
CA VAL A 111 7.59 5.31 -1.34
C VAL A 111 8.56 4.34 -2.03
N ASP A 112 9.30 3.52 -1.28
CA ASP A 112 10.23 2.52 -1.83
C ASP A 112 9.52 1.54 -2.76
N TYR A 113 8.40 0.97 -2.31
CA TYR A 113 7.65 0.01 -3.10
C TYR A 113 7.10 0.65 -4.40
N ALA A 114 6.61 1.89 -4.33
CA ALA A 114 6.16 2.63 -5.50
C ALA A 114 7.31 2.88 -6.50
N LEU A 115 8.49 3.29 -6.02
CA LEU A 115 9.66 3.49 -6.87
C LEU A 115 10.10 2.17 -7.53
N ARG A 116 10.10 1.07 -6.79
CA ARG A 116 10.46 -0.25 -7.34
C ARG A 116 9.47 -0.77 -8.37
N LEU A 117 8.17 -0.52 -8.18
CA LEU A 117 7.15 -0.79 -9.20
C LEU A 117 7.44 0.01 -10.49
N MET A 118 7.74 1.31 -10.36
CA MET A 118 8.07 2.16 -11.51
C MET A 118 9.35 1.68 -12.23
N TRP A 119 10.39 1.31 -11.48
CA TRP A 119 11.63 0.75 -12.05
C TRP A 119 11.41 -0.59 -12.75
N ALA A 120 10.45 -1.39 -12.28
CA ALA A 120 10.01 -2.62 -12.93
C ALA A 120 9.08 -2.39 -14.14
N GLY A 121 8.79 -1.13 -14.49
CA GLY A 121 7.93 -0.77 -15.62
C GLY A 121 6.43 -0.85 -15.34
N VAL A 122 6.01 -0.95 -14.07
CA VAL A 122 4.59 -0.97 -13.68
C VAL A 122 4.06 0.47 -13.59
N PRO A 123 3.00 0.84 -14.34
CA PRO A 123 2.38 2.15 -14.22
C PRO A 123 1.89 2.38 -12.78
N THR A 124 2.42 3.42 -12.13
CA THR A 124 2.20 3.66 -10.70
C THR A 124 1.96 5.15 -10.45
N ASP A 125 0.87 5.47 -9.75
CA ASP A 125 0.66 6.78 -9.13
C ASP A 125 1.16 6.73 -7.68
N LEU A 126 1.92 7.73 -7.24
CA LEU A 126 2.35 7.89 -5.84
C LEU A 126 1.92 9.26 -5.32
N HIS A 127 1.20 9.27 -4.21
CA HIS A 127 0.76 10.49 -3.52
C HIS A 127 1.22 10.50 -2.06
N VAL A 128 2.03 11.50 -1.70
CA VAL A 128 2.42 11.76 -0.30
C VAL A 128 1.66 12.98 0.19
N PHE A 129 0.83 12.81 1.22
CA PHE A 129 -0.02 13.89 1.75
C PHE A 129 0.66 14.62 2.90
N ALA A 130 1.16 15.83 2.63
CA ALA A 130 1.80 16.69 3.62
C ALA A 130 0.84 17.10 4.76
N GLY A 131 1.36 17.20 5.98
CA GLY A 131 0.61 17.58 7.17
C GLY A 131 -0.42 16.54 7.64
N THR A 132 -0.40 15.32 7.10
CA THR A 132 -1.30 14.23 7.49
C THR A 132 -0.55 13.14 8.24
N CYS A 133 -1.27 12.34 9.04
CA CYS A 133 -0.76 11.16 9.73
C CYS A 133 -1.55 9.90 9.32
N HIS A 134 -1.05 8.73 9.73
CA HIS A 134 -1.70 7.45 9.44
C HIS A 134 -3.19 7.45 9.84
N GLY A 135 -4.07 7.04 8.92
CA GLY A 135 -5.53 6.96 9.14
C GLY A 135 -6.27 8.31 9.24
N PHE A 136 -5.67 9.44 8.85
CA PHE A 136 -6.32 10.75 8.89
C PHE A 136 -7.68 10.78 8.17
N ASP A 137 -7.79 10.07 7.04
CA ASP A 137 -8.96 9.97 6.20
C ASP A 137 -10.14 9.27 6.91
N SER A 138 -9.84 8.31 7.77
CA SER A 138 -10.83 7.62 8.60
C SER A 138 -11.24 8.42 9.84
N LEU A 139 -10.30 9.19 10.41
CA LEU A 139 -10.55 10.00 11.60
C LEU A 139 -11.31 11.30 11.29
N VAL A 140 -11.00 11.92 10.16
CA VAL A 140 -11.60 13.18 9.71
C VAL A 140 -12.01 13.10 8.23
N PRO A 141 -13.04 12.32 7.89
CA PRO A 141 -13.43 12.05 6.49
C PRO A 141 -13.90 13.30 5.74
N ASP A 142 -14.48 14.28 6.43
CA ASP A 142 -14.97 15.53 5.84
C ASP A 142 -13.88 16.60 5.70
N TRP A 143 -12.64 16.31 6.10
CA TRP A 143 -11.53 17.24 5.89
C TRP A 143 -11.23 17.37 4.39
N GLU A 144 -10.86 18.57 3.95
CA GLU A 144 -10.58 18.87 2.53
C GLU A 144 -9.54 17.91 1.93
N ILE A 145 -8.50 17.58 2.69
CA ILE A 145 -7.45 16.65 2.26
C ILE A 145 -7.96 15.21 2.16
N SER A 146 -8.83 14.77 3.06
CA SER A 146 -9.47 13.44 3.01
C SER A 146 -10.39 13.33 1.79
N THR A 147 -11.15 14.38 1.51
CA THR A 147 -12.01 14.45 0.32
C THR A 147 -11.18 14.40 -0.96
N GLN A 148 -10.07 15.13 -1.02
CA GLN A 148 -9.13 15.09 -2.15
C GLN A 148 -8.55 13.69 -2.36
N LEU A 149 -8.13 13.00 -1.30
CA LEU A 149 -7.67 11.62 -1.35
C LEU A 149 -8.72 10.69 -1.99
N PHE A 150 -9.97 10.73 -1.51
CA PHE A 150 -11.03 9.86 -2.02
C PHE A 150 -11.37 10.14 -3.49
N GLU A 151 -11.32 11.40 -3.93
CA GLU A 151 -11.51 11.75 -5.34
C GLU A 151 -10.39 11.23 -6.25
N LEU A 152 -9.13 11.31 -5.79
CA LEU A 152 -7.98 10.75 -6.50
C LEU A 152 -8.11 9.22 -6.62
N GLN A 153 -8.38 8.55 -5.50
CA GLN A 153 -8.61 7.10 -5.46
C GLN A 153 -9.75 6.67 -6.39
N GLY A 154 -10.90 7.34 -6.30
CA GLY A 154 -12.07 7.06 -7.14
C GLY A 154 -11.77 7.27 -8.62
N THR A 155 -11.03 8.32 -8.98
CA THR A 155 -10.62 8.59 -10.35
C THR A 155 -9.67 7.52 -10.87
N ALA A 156 -8.70 7.08 -10.06
CA ALA A 156 -7.76 6.04 -10.46
C ALA A 156 -8.48 4.69 -10.71
N VAL A 157 -9.41 4.29 -9.84
CA VAL A 157 -10.21 3.07 -10.02
C VAL A 157 -11.10 3.16 -11.26
N ARG A 158 -11.80 4.29 -11.46
CA ARG A 158 -12.63 4.50 -12.67
C ARG A 158 -11.81 4.41 -13.94
N ARG A 159 -10.63 5.03 -13.97
CA ARG A 159 -9.70 4.98 -15.12
C ARG A 159 -9.25 3.54 -15.40
N ALA A 160 -8.89 2.78 -14.37
CA ALA A 160 -8.36 1.43 -14.52
C ALA A 160 -9.42 0.39 -14.94
N LEU A 161 -10.68 0.60 -14.54
CA LEU A 161 -11.80 -0.32 -14.82
C LEU A 161 -12.71 0.15 -15.96
N ALA A 162 -12.40 1.27 -16.62
CA ALA A 162 -13.10 1.71 -17.82
C ALA A 162 -13.01 0.64 -18.92
N LEU A 163 -14.11 0.46 -19.67
CA LEU A 163 -14.15 -0.44 -20.82
C LEU A 163 -13.23 0.10 -21.90
N SER A 164 -12.24 -0.71 -22.31
CA SER A 164 -11.63 -0.61 -23.63
C SER A 164 -12.49 -1.33 -24.65
#